data_AF-A0A2D9SZ70-F1
#
_entry.id   AF-A0A2D9SZ70-F1
#
_cell.length_a   1.000
_cell.length_b   1.000
_cell.length_c   1.000
_cell.angle_alpha   90.00
_cell.angle_beta   90.00
_cell.angle_gamma   90.00
#
_symmetry.space_group_name_H-M   'P 1'
#
loop_
_entity.id
_entity.type
_entity.pdbx_description
1 polymer ?
#
loop_
_entity_poly.entity_id
_entity_poly.type
_entity_poly.pdbx_seq_one_letter_code
_entity_poly.pdbx_strand_id
1 'polypeptide(L)'
;MGDAPLAWTGPFQVRDLLDRCVADDQPWPPDDRAVYLVAQRPWIGAPSPECDPLYFGGNTGRSARFCTRIGDLIADMHGFYGVLAGHHSGGQSLHRWCWERGMKPGSLWLGWAMREPWCAACAEVELARALVGRWERRGEVGVLNVKRPPRCGVHGRSV
;
A
#
# COMPACT_ATOMS: atom_id res chain seq x y z
N MET A 1 -2.61 10.19 -24.22
CA MET A 1 -3.85 9.71 -23.57
C MET A 1 -3.59 9.68 -22.07
N GLY A 2 -4.43 10.32 -21.28
CA GLY A 2 -4.38 10.20 -19.81
C GLY A 2 -4.86 8.80 -19.41
N ASP A 3 -4.24 8.21 -18.39
CA ASP A 3 -4.76 6.96 -17.84
C ASP A 3 -6.05 7.26 -17.06
N ALA A 4 -6.96 6.30 -16.98
CA ALA A 4 -8.09 6.40 -16.06
C ALA A 4 -7.58 6.54 -14.60
N PRO A 5 -8.31 7.27 -13.73
CA PRO A 5 -7.93 7.40 -12.32
C PRO A 5 -7.98 6.03 -11.62
N LEU A 6 -7.22 5.90 -10.54
CA LEU A 6 -7.28 4.73 -9.66
C LEU A 6 -8.68 4.60 -9.01
N ALA A 7 -9.32 3.46 -9.23
CA ALA A 7 -10.58 3.07 -8.59
C ALA A 7 -10.29 2.35 -7.27
N TRP A 8 -10.56 3.03 -6.16
CA TRP A 8 -10.27 2.56 -4.81
C TRP A 8 -11.35 1.67 -4.23
N THR A 9 -10.92 0.63 -3.51
CA THR A 9 -11.72 -0.22 -2.63
C THR A 9 -11.20 -0.05 -1.20
N GLY A 10 -12.11 0.21 -0.27
CA GLY A 10 -11.79 0.61 1.10
C GLY A 10 -11.80 2.14 1.31
N PRO A 11 -11.16 2.65 2.37
CA PRO A 11 -10.29 1.91 3.28
C PRO A 11 -11.05 1.06 4.31
N PHE A 12 -10.40 0.01 4.76
CA PHE A 12 -10.87 -0.87 5.83
C PHE A 12 -9.88 -0.83 6.99
N GLN A 13 -10.37 -0.91 8.22
CA GLN A 13 -9.45 -1.17 9.34
C GLN A 13 -8.94 -2.61 9.23
N VAL A 14 -7.66 -2.82 9.48
CA VAL A 14 -7.04 -4.14 9.39
C VAL A 14 -7.71 -5.14 10.34
N ARG A 15 -8.10 -4.70 11.54
CA ARG A 15 -8.86 -5.56 12.46
C ARG A 15 -10.19 -6.02 11.88
N ASP A 16 -10.92 -5.13 11.20
CA ASP A 16 -12.25 -5.45 10.66
C ASP A 16 -12.12 -6.46 9.52
N LEU A 17 -11.08 -6.35 8.68
CA LEU A 17 -10.77 -7.34 7.63
C LEU A 17 -10.48 -8.73 8.20
N LEU A 18 -9.80 -8.79 9.35
CA LEU A 18 -9.47 -10.04 10.02
C LEU A 18 -10.68 -10.64 10.74
N ASP A 19 -11.45 -9.82 11.45
CA ASP A 19 -12.65 -10.24 12.18
C ASP A 19 -13.73 -10.78 11.23
N ARG A 20 -13.77 -10.26 10.00
CA ARG A 20 -14.74 -10.65 8.96
C ARG A 20 -14.13 -11.51 7.86
N CYS A 21 -12.97 -12.13 8.08
CA CYS A 21 -12.25 -12.89 7.04
C CYS A 21 -12.97 -14.14 6.49
N VAL A 22 -14.09 -14.54 7.08
CA VAL A 22 -14.95 -15.63 6.60
C VAL A 22 -16.30 -15.14 6.04
N ALA A 23 -16.51 -13.82 5.99
CA ALA A 23 -17.76 -13.25 5.49
C ALA A 23 -17.75 -13.20 3.96
N ASP A 24 -18.78 -13.75 3.33
CA ASP A 24 -18.91 -13.81 1.86
C ASP A 24 -19.03 -12.43 1.21
N ASP A 25 -19.51 -11.43 1.96
CA ASP A 25 -19.71 -10.06 1.48
C ASP A 25 -18.48 -9.15 1.69
N GLN A 26 -17.42 -9.65 2.33
CA GLN A 26 -16.21 -8.88 2.54
C GLN A 26 -15.50 -8.62 1.20
N PRO A 27 -15.19 -7.37 0.86
CA PRO A 27 -14.34 -7.07 -0.27
C PRO A 27 -12.93 -7.64 -0.04
N TRP A 28 -12.46 -8.46 -0.97
CA TRP A 28 -11.10 -8.98 -0.98
C TRP A 28 -10.23 -8.23 -1.98
N PRO A 29 -8.92 -8.10 -1.72
CA PRO A 29 -7.98 -7.63 -2.72
C PRO A 29 -8.06 -8.52 -3.98
N PRO A 30 -7.95 -7.95 -5.18
CA PRO A 30 -7.99 -8.72 -6.42
C PRO A 30 -6.81 -9.70 -6.48
N ASP A 31 -6.97 -10.79 -7.21
CA ASP A 31 -5.89 -11.75 -7.42
C ASP A 31 -4.77 -11.19 -8.31
N ASP A 32 -5.11 -10.34 -9.29
CA ASP A 32 -4.16 -9.90 -10.33
C ASP A 32 -3.36 -8.64 -9.93
N ARG A 33 -3.79 -7.46 -10.38
CA ARG A 33 -2.97 -6.22 -10.31
C ARG A 33 -3.72 -5.12 -9.59
N ALA A 34 -3.06 -4.55 -8.61
CA ALA A 34 -3.50 -3.36 -7.92
C ALA A 34 -2.30 -2.67 -7.25
N VAL A 35 -2.56 -1.50 -6.71
CA VAL A 35 -1.74 -0.84 -5.69
C VAL A 35 -2.49 -0.86 -4.37
N TYR A 36 -1.78 -0.78 -3.25
CA TYR A 36 -2.36 -0.61 -1.92
C TYR A 36 -1.77 0.59 -1.21
N LEU A 37 -2.50 1.05 -0.20
CA LEU A 37 -2.07 2.04 0.77
C LEU A 37 -2.41 1.56 2.19
N VAL A 38 -1.45 1.67 3.09
CA VAL A 38 -1.58 1.61 4.54
C VAL A 38 -1.45 3.02 5.09
N ALA A 39 -2.41 3.44 5.93
CA ALA A 39 -2.47 4.77 6.50
C ALA A 39 -2.93 4.75 7.96
N GLN A 40 -2.71 5.84 8.70
CA GLN A 40 -3.16 5.94 10.10
C GLN A 40 -4.62 6.38 10.22
N ARG A 41 -5.16 7.09 9.23
CA ARG A 41 -6.53 7.59 9.22
C ARG A 41 -7.30 7.07 8.00
N PRO A 42 -8.64 6.99 8.09
CA PRO A 42 -9.46 6.66 6.93
C PRO A 42 -9.44 7.81 5.91
N TRP A 43 -9.93 7.53 4.71
CA TRP A 43 -10.14 8.47 3.61
C TRP A 43 -11.46 8.14 2.89
N ILE A 44 -11.98 9.09 2.11
CA ILE A 44 -13.19 8.92 1.27
C ILE A 44 -12.78 9.10 -0.18
N GLY A 45 -13.13 8.14 -1.03
CA GLY A 45 -12.74 8.16 -2.45
C GLY A 45 -11.25 7.85 -2.62
N ALA A 46 -10.47 8.82 -3.11
CA ALA A 46 -9.03 8.69 -3.28
C ALA A 46 -8.26 9.16 -2.03
N PRO A 47 -7.15 8.51 -1.66
CA PRO A 47 -6.35 8.93 -0.52
C PRO A 47 -5.57 10.22 -0.82
N SER A 48 -5.32 10.99 0.23
CA SER A 48 -4.57 12.24 0.21
C SER A 48 -3.57 12.25 1.39
N PRO A 49 -2.68 13.25 1.50
CA PRO A 49 -1.77 13.36 2.64
C PRO A 49 -2.50 13.43 4.00
N GLU A 50 -3.78 13.84 4.03
CA GLU A 50 -4.60 13.95 5.24
C GLU A 50 -4.90 12.59 5.90
N CYS A 51 -4.77 11.49 5.16
CA CYS A 51 -4.95 10.16 5.73
C CYS A 51 -3.73 9.69 6.56
N ASP A 52 -2.67 10.50 6.67
CA ASP A 52 -1.39 10.16 7.28
C ASP A 52 -0.81 8.85 6.68
N PRO A 53 -0.42 8.86 5.39
CA PRO A 53 0.05 7.68 4.68
C PRO A 53 1.30 7.10 5.34
N LEU A 54 1.33 5.79 5.53
CA LEU A 54 2.48 5.08 6.12
C LEU A 54 3.25 4.30 5.09
N TYR A 55 2.57 3.53 4.26
CA TYR A 55 3.25 2.61 3.37
C TYR A 55 2.35 2.27 2.19
N PHE A 56 2.93 2.26 0.99
CA PHE A 56 2.18 1.88 -0.21
C PHE A 56 3.02 0.99 -1.11
N GLY A 57 2.39 0.34 -2.07
CA GLY A 57 3.08 -0.45 -3.06
C GLY A 57 2.11 -1.11 -4.01
N GLY A 58 2.62 -1.85 -4.97
CA GLY A 58 1.80 -2.68 -5.84
C GLY A 58 2.51 -3.95 -6.24
N ASN A 59 1.92 -4.66 -7.19
CA ASN A 59 2.60 -5.76 -7.86
C ASN A 59 3.55 -5.22 -8.93
N THR A 60 4.86 -5.29 -8.64
CA THR A 60 5.92 -5.00 -9.61
C THR A 60 6.14 -6.22 -10.52
N GLY A 61 5.33 -6.36 -11.58
CA GLY A 61 5.61 -7.23 -12.73
C GLY A 61 5.26 -8.73 -12.61
N ARG A 62 4.69 -9.27 -13.71
CA ARG A 62 4.34 -10.67 -14.09
C ARG A 62 3.58 -11.57 -13.10
N SER A 63 3.57 -11.29 -11.80
CA SER A 63 2.93 -12.14 -10.80
C SER A 63 1.54 -11.63 -10.46
N ALA A 64 0.51 -12.39 -10.84
CA ALA A 64 -0.88 -12.22 -10.40
C ALA A 64 -1.06 -12.78 -8.98
N ARG A 65 -0.45 -12.11 -7.98
CA ARG A 65 -0.50 -12.53 -6.57
C ARG A 65 -0.74 -11.34 -5.63
N PHE A 66 -1.59 -10.40 -6.05
CA PHE A 66 -1.82 -9.19 -5.26
C PHE A 66 -2.49 -9.51 -3.92
N CYS A 67 -3.52 -10.37 -3.93
CA CYS A 67 -4.16 -10.83 -2.71
C CYS A 67 -3.17 -11.50 -1.73
N THR A 68 -2.29 -12.39 -2.21
CA THR A 68 -1.21 -12.97 -1.39
C THR A 68 -0.31 -11.90 -0.80
N ARG A 69 0.09 -10.89 -1.58
CA ARG A 69 0.92 -9.79 -1.10
C ARG A 69 0.24 -8.99 0.02
N ILE A 70 -1.07 -8.80 -0.05
CA ILE A 70 -1.83 -8.18 1.05
C ILE A 70 -1.84 -9.07 2.30
N GLY A 71 -2.00 -10.38 2.13
CA GLY A 71 -1.86 -11.34 3.23
C GLY A 71 -0.48 -11.25 3.89
N ASP A 72 0.58 -11.24 3.08
CA ASP A 72 1.96 -11.08 3.57
C ASP A 72 2.16 -9.73 4.27
N LEU A 73 1.57 -8.65 3.76
CA LEU A 73 1.62 -7.33 4.40
C LEU A 73 0.96 -7.33 5.78
N ILE A 74 -0.20 -7.99 5.90
CA ILE A 74 -0.92 -8.13 7.18
C ILE A 74 -0.10 -9.00 8.16
N ALA A 75 0.50 -10.09 7.68
CA ALA A 75 1.39 -10.91 8.49
C ALA A 75 2.65 -10.15 8.96
N ASP A 76 3.25 -9.35 8.07
CA ASP A 76 4.42 -8.52 8.39
C ASP A 76 4.10 -7.53 9.49
N MET A 77 3.01 -6.74 9.38
CA MET A 77 2.68 -5.72 10.38
C MET A 77 2.36 -6.32 11.77
N HIS A 78 1.93 -7.57 11.83
CA HIS A 78 1.72 -8.32 13.08
C HIS A 78 2.99 -9.03 13.59
N GLY A 79 4.11 -8.93 12.87
CA GLY A 79 5.41 -9.44 13.30
C GLY A 79 5.66 -10.92 13.01
N PHE A 80 4.84 -11.57 12.17
CA PHE A 80 4.97 -13.02 11.91
C PHE A 80 6.26 -13.41 11.17
N TYR A 81 6.93 -12.49 10.49
CA TYR A 81 8.23 -12.73 9.84
C TYR A 81 9.44 -12.34 10.70
N GLY A 82 9.23 -11.80 11.91
CA GLY A 82 10.29 -11.31 12.78
C GLY A 82 11.21 -10.27 12.09
N VAL A 83 12.41 -10.09 12.64
CA VAL A 83 13.42 -9.17 12.07
C VAL A 83 14.28 -9.86 10.99
N LEU A 84 14.44 -11.18 11.09
CA LEU A 84 15.41 -11.97 10.33
C LEU A 84 14.84 -12.67 9.09
N ALA A 85 13.54 -13.04 9.07
CA ALA A 85 12.98 -13.83 7.96
C ALA A 85 12.50 -12.97 6.76
N GLY A 86 12.65 -11.66 6.86
CA GLY A 86 12.94 -10.76 5.74
C GLY A 86 12.16 -10.94 4.43
N HIS A 87 10.84 -11.05 4.48
CA HIS A 87 9.98 -10.58 3.38
C HIS A 87 9.91 -9.03 3.36
N HIS A 88 11.08 -8.39 3.50
CA HIS A 88 11.25 -6.95 3.56
C HIS A 88 10.94 -6.38 2.18
N SER A 89 9.70 -5.91 2.01
CA SER A 89 9.23 -5.19 0.82
C SER A 89 9.82 -3.77 0.78
N GLY A 90 11.15 -3.65 0.78
CA GLY A 90 11.87 -2.40 0.52
C GLY A 90 11.57 -1.23 1.47
N GLY A 91 11.48 -1.46 2.79
CA GLY A 91 11.07 -0.47 3.81
C GLY A 91 11.58 -0.74 5.24
N GLN A 92 11.35 0.20 6.17
CA GLN A 92 11.25 -0.14 7.61
C GLN A 92 10.04 -1.06 7.77
N SER A 93 10.15 -2.17 8.51
CA SER A 93 9.00 -3.07 8.70
C SER A 93 7.87 -2.33 9.42
N LEU A 94 6.64 -2.47 8.91
CA LEU A 94 5.45 -1.85 9.52
C LEU A 94 5.30 -2.31 10.97
N HIS A 95 5.67 -3.56 11.27
CA HIS A 95 5.71 -4.08 12.62
C HIS A 95 6.65 -3.28 13.54
N ARG A 96 7.89 -3.03 13.11
CA ARG A 96 8.85 -2.26 13.92
C ARG A 96 8.31 -0.86 14.19
N TRP A 97 7.74 -0.20 13.17
CA TRP A 97 7.13 1.11 13.34
C TRP A 97 5.96 1.08 14.33
N CYS A 98 5.09 0.07 14.24
CA CYS A 98 3.96 -0.10 15.16
C CYS A 98 4.47 -0.28 16.60
N TRP A 99 5.48 -1.14 16.79
CA TRP A 99 6.08 -1.41 18.10
C TRP A 99 6.72 -0.14 18.70
N GLU A 100 7.54 0.58 17.93
CA GLU A 100 8.23 1.81 18.39
C GLU A 100 7.24 2.93 18.80
N ARG A 101 6.03 2.94 18.24
CA ARG A 101 5.00 3.95 18.52
C ARG A 101 3.85 3.47 19.40
N GLY A 102 3.89 2.22 19.88
CA GLY A 102 2.78 1.63 20.65
C GLY A 102 1.47 1.52 19.85
N MET A 103 1.55 1.50 18.52
CA MET A 103 0.39 1.41 17.63
C MET A 103 -0.04 -0.04 17.46
N LYS A 104 -1.35 -0.29 17.49
CA LYS A 104 -1.90 -1.62 17.21
C LYS A 104 -1.99 -1.80 15.69
N PRO A 105 -1.39 -2.84 15.08
CA PRO A 105 -1.47 -3.03 13.63
C PRO A 105 -2.92 -3.08 13.10
N GLY A 106 -3.82 -3.70 13.86
CA GLY A 106 -5.25 -3.74 13.56
C GLY A 106 -5.97 -2.38 13.51
N SER A 107 -5.40 -1.31 14.08
CA SER A 107 -5.99 0.04 14.01
C SER A 107 -5.60 0.82 12.75
N LEU A 108 -4.66 0.31 11.96
CA LEU A 108 -4.29 0.91 10.69
C LEU A 108 -5.38 0.69 9.63
N TRP A 109 -5.39 1.58 8.65
CA TRP A 109 -6.31 1.54 7.53
C TRP A 109 -5.61 1.03 6.29
N LEU A 110 -6.25 0.10 5.58
CA LEU A 110 -5.76 -0.52 4.36
C LEU A 110 -6.80 -0.33 3.25
N GLY A 111 -6.34 0.06 2.07
CA GLY A 111 -7.16 0.06 0.86
C GLY A 111 -6.32 -0.30 -0.35
N TRP A 112 -6.99 -0.68 -1.43
CA TRP A 112 -6.34 -1.03 -2.70
C TRP A 112 -7.07 -0.42 -3.88
N ALA A 113 -6.37 -0.25 -4.99
CA ALA A 113 -6.93 0.35 -6.19
C ALA A 113 -6.46 -0.32 -7.47
N MET A 114 -7.38 -0.37 -8.42
CA MET A 114 -7.16 -0.85 -9.78
C MET A 114 -7.44 0.27 -10.77
N ARG A 115 -7.03 0.07 -12.03
CA ARG A 115 -7.44 0.91 -13.15
C ARG A 115 -7.27 0.13 -14.45
N GLU A 116 -8.02 0.54 -15.46
CA GLU A 116 -7.85 0.04 -16.83
C GLU A 116 -7.64 1.22 -17.80
N PRO A 117 -6.58 1.19 -18.64
CA PRO A 117 -5.56 0.14 -18.76
C PRO A 117 -4.56 0.09 -17.59
N TRP A 118 -4.14 -1.12 -17.20
CA TRP A 118 -3.18 -1.28 -16.10
C TRP A 118 -1.72 -0.91 -16.46
N CYS A 119 -1.09 -0.11 -15.59
CA CYS A 119 0.37 0.07 -15.58
C CYS A 119 0.86 0.26 -14.14
N ALA A 120 1.52 -0.76 -13.58
CA ALA A 120 1.99 -0.77 -12.19
C ALA A 120 2.87 0.44 -11.84
N ALA A 121 3.87 0.73 -12.69
CA ALA A 121 4.77 1.86 -12.45
C ALA A 121 4.02 3.21 -12.47
N CYS A 122 3.04 3.37 -13.36
CA CYS A 122 2.24 4.60 -13.37
C CYS A 122 1.29 4.69 -12.19
N ALA A 123 0.69 3.58 -11.75
CA ALA A 123 -0.16 3.55 -10.56
C ALA A 123 0.62 3.91 -9.29
N GLU A 124 1.82 3.34 -9.09
CA GLU A 124 2.67 3.68 -7.93
C GLU A 124 3.19 5.13 -8.00
N VAL A 125 3.54 5.63 -9.19
CA VAL A 125 3.95 7.03 -9.37
C VAL A 125 2.81 8.01 -9.08
N GLU A 126 1.59 7.69 -9.54
CA GLU A 126 0.39 8.48 -9.27
C GLU A 126 0.10 8.54 -7.77
N LEU A 127 0.13 7.37 -7.10
CA LEU A 127 -0.05 7.27 -5.67
C LEU A 127 1.00 8.06 -4.90
N ALA A 128 2.28 7.92 -5.26
CA ALA A 128 3.34 8.68 -4.64
C ALA A 128 3.15 10.19 -4.82
N ARG A 129 2.82 10.68 -6.02
CA ARG A 129 2.57 12.11 -6.23
C ARG A 129 1.38 12.65 -5.43
N ALA A 130 0.35 11.83 -5.25
CA ALA A 130 -0.83 12.21 -4.46
C ALA A 130 -0.52 12.30 -2.96
N LEU A 131 0.31 11.39 -2.44
CA LEU A 131 0.57 11.25 -1.00
C LEU A 131 1.82 12.00 -0.53
N VAL A 132 2.79 12.18 -1.42
CA VAL A 132 4.10 12.73 -1.14
C VAL A 132 4.25 14.03 -1.93
N GLY A 133 4.14 15.17 -1.25
CA GLY A 133 4.29 16.48 -1.88
C GLY A 133 5.67 16.67 -2.54
N ARG A 134 6.75 16.18 -1.91
CA ARG A 134 8.09 16.10 -2.51
C ARG A 134 8.80 14.84 -2.03
N TRP A 135 9.26 14.03 -2.98
CA TRP A 135 10.07 12.85 -2.66
C TRP A 135 11.51 13.29 -2.38
N GLU A 136 11.76 13.80 -1.19
CA GLU A 136 13.11 14.13 -0.72
C GLU A 136 13.86 12.88 -0.26
N ARG A 137 15.11 13.03 0.20
CA ARG A 137 15.93 11.88 0.61
C ARG A 137 15.27 11.14 1.78
N ARG A 138 15.70 9.88 1.94
CA ARG A 138 15.22 8.90 2.93
C ARG A 138 14.84 9.54 4.29
N GLY A 139 13.59 9.40 4.71
CA GLY A 139 13.13 9.71 6.07
C GLY A 139 12.38 11.03 6.27
N GLU A 140 12.33 11.93 5.28
CA GLU A 140 11.67 13.25 5.43
C GLU A 140 10.21 13.27 4.94
N VAL A 141 9.75 12.18 4.32
CA VAL A 141 8.52 12.14 3.51
C VAL A 141 7.28 11.65 4.30
N GLY A 142 7.42 11.30 5.58
CA GLY A 142 6.33 10.78 6.40
C GLY A 142 5.89 9.34 6.10
N VAL A 143 6.27 8.78 4.94
CA VAL A 143 6.06 7.36 4.56
C VAL A 143 7.29 6.48 4.84
N LEU A 144 7.07 5.19 5.07
CA LEU A 144 8.04 4.15 5.40
C LEU A 144 8.68 3.49 4.16
N ASN A 145 8.17 3.77 2.97
CA ASN A 145 8.76 3.34 1.70
C ASN A 145 10.22 3.79 1.60
N VAL A 146 11.19 2.86 1.57
CA VAL A 146 12.62 3.22 1.44
C VAL A 146 12.99 3.55 0.01
N LYS A 147 12.29 2.95 -0.97
CA LYS A 147 12.53 3.16 -2.39
C LYS A 147 11.45 4.04 -3.00
N ARG A 148 11.89 5.01 -3.81
CA ARG A 148 11.01 5.75 -4.73
C ARG A 148 10.40 4.76 -5.74
N PRO A 149 9.13 4.94 -6.14
CA PRO A 149 8.57 4.20 -7.26
C PRO A 149 9.46 4.30 -8.50
N PRO A 150 9.67 3.19 -9.23
CA PRO A 150 10.47 3.21 -10.44
C PRO A 150 9.80 4.09 -11.50
N ARG A 151 10.62 4.76 -12.33
CA ARG A 151 10.12 5.45 -13.52
C ARG A 151 9.42 4.45 -14.43
N CYS A 152 8.25 4.83 -14.96
CA CYS A 152 7.58 4.06 -15.99
C CYS A 152 8.34 4.20 -17.32
N GLY A 153 8.91 3.11 -17.83
CA GLY A 153 9.59 3.10 -19.12
C GLY A 153 8.64 3.27 -20.33
N VAL A 154 7.38 2.85 -20.20
CA VAL A 154 6.39 2.91 -21.28
C VAL A 154 5.82 4.31 -21.45
N HIS A 155 5.46 4.96 -20.35
CA HIS A 155 4.77 6.27 -20.36
C HIS A 155 5.68 7.42 -19.91
N GLY A 156 6.95 7.16 -19.60
CA GLY A 156 7.93 8.16 -19.18
C GLY A 156 7.71 8.81 -17.82
N ARG A 157 6.67 8.42 -17.05
CA ARG A 157 6.28 9.04 -15.78
C ARG A 157 7.22 8.68 -14.63
N SER A 158 7.51 9.63 -13.76
CA SER A 158 8.30 9.47 -12.54
C SER A 158 7.78 10.41 -11.46
N VAL A 159 7.91 10.05 -10.17
CA VAL A 159 7.43 10.89 -9.05
C VAL A 159 7.93 12.32 -9.16
#